data_AF-A0AA51UKR5-F1
#
_entry.id   AF-A0AA51UKR5-F1
#
_cell.length_a   1.000
_cell.length_b   1.000
_cell.length_c   1.000
_cell.angle_alpha   90.00
_cell.angle_beta   90.00
_cell.angle_gamma   90.00
#
_symmetry.space_group_name_H-M   'P 1'
#
loop_
_entity.id
_entity.type
_entity.pdbx_description
1 polymer ?
#
loop_
_entity_poly.entity_id
_entity_poly.type
_entity_poly.pdbx_seq_one_letter_code
_entity_poly.pdbx_strand_id
1 'polypeptide(L)'
;MNKKKPDVSIIKSYLSNYVLLSLYLSFLLYLLVYANELVIFIYPIVSLVYGWKTKNVTGSVLIGMLPITFLFLDLHMANLENYTPERFDYVIAYFAKLIILGGINGYLAAKLPKQYFILLLIIGTFVWYALFMSGID
;
A
#
# COMPACT_ATOMS: atom_id res chain seq x y z
N MET A 1 15.05 56.64 24.86
CA MET A 1 14.06 55.57 24.58
C MET A 1 14.56 54.27 25.19
N ASN A 2 13.93 53.81 26.27
CA ASN A 2 14.35 52.62 27.01
C ASN A 2 13.81 51.36 26.29
N LYS A 3 14.66 50.64 25.56
CA LYS A 3 14.26 49.37 24.90
C LYS A 3 14.10 48.30 25.98
N LYS A 4 12.86 48.03 26.40
CA LYS A 4 12.54 46.90 27.29
C LYS A 4 13.08 45.62 26.67
N LYS A 5 14.06 44.98 27.32
CA LYS A 5 14.57 43.67 26.89
C LYS A 5 13.39 42.68 26.88
N PRO A 6 13.20 41.90 25.81
CA PRO A 6 12.12 40.95 25.74
C PRO A 6 12.27 39.92 26.87
N ASP A 7 11.16 39.63 27.53
CA ASP A 7 11.14 38.73 28.67
C ASP A 7 11.50 37.31 28.20
N VAL A 8 12.59 36.79 28.74
CA VAL A 8 13.15 35.47 28.38
C VAL A 8 12.14 34.35 28.66
N SER A 9 11.23 34.55 29.61
CA SER A 9 10.14 33.59 29.89
C SER A 9 9.15 33.46 28.73
N ILE A 10 8.82 34.57 28.08
CA ILE A 10 7.92 34.61 26.93
C ILE A 10 8.58 33.89 25.75
N ILE A 11 9.85 34.18 25.47
CA ILE A 11 10.60 33.55 24.39
C ILE A 11 10.69 32.03 24.57
N LYS A 12 10.94 31.55 25.80
CA LYS A 12 10.96 30.12 26.13
C LYS A 12 9.59 29.45 25.96
N SER A 13 8.51 30.13 26.33
CA SER A 13 7.14 29.64 26.15
C SER A 13 6.80 29.50 24.66
N TYR A 14 7.12 30.50 23.83
CA TYR A 14 6.92 30.41 22.39
C TYR A 14 7.73 29.26 21.78
N LEU A 15 9.04 29.16 22.09
CA LEU A 15 9.88 28.06 21.63
C LEU A 15 9.33 26.69 22.03
N SER A 16 8.90 26.53 23.29
CA SER A 16 8.28 25.29 23.76
C SER A 16 7.02 24.92 22.97
N ASN A 17 6.17 25.90 22.66
CA ASN A 17 4.94 25.67 21.89
C ASN A 17 5.25 25.27 20.44
N TYR A 18 6.26 25.88 19.81
CA TYR A 18 6.68 25.50 18.45
C TYR A 18 7.29 24.10 18.40
N VAL A 19 8.07 23.71 19.42
CA VAL A 19 8.63 22.36 19.52
C VAL A 19 7.53 21.31 19.73
N LEU A 20 6.55 21.59 20.59
CA LEU A 20 5.41 20.69 20.79
C LEU A 20 4.56 20.56 19.52
N LEU A 21 4.33 21.67 18.81
CA LEU A 21 3.59 21.67 17.55
C LEU A 21 4.32 20.89 16.46
N SER A 22 5.65 21.06 16.33
CA SER A 22 6.43 20.33 15.33
C SER A 22 6.49 18.83 15.62
N LEU A 23 6.59 18.44 16.90
CA LEU A 23 6.49 17.02 17.30
C LEU A 23 5.12 16.44 16.97
N TYR A 24 4.05 17.16 17.27
CA TYR A 24 2.68 16.74 16.95
C TYR A 24 2.48 16.57 15.44
N LEU A 25 2.90 17.54 14.64
CA LEU A 25 2.87 17.46 13.18
C LEU A 25 3.68 16.29 12.63
N SER A 26 4.90 16.07 13.15
CA SER A 26 5.75 14.96 12.72
C SER A 26 5.11 13.61 13.04
N PHE A 27 4.51 13.47 14.22
CA PHE A 27 3.77 12.26 14.58
C PHE A 27 2.55 12.03 13.68
N LEU A 28 1.79 13.09 13.38
CA LEU A 28 0.63 13.01 12.51
C LEU A 28 1.03 12.64 11.07
N LEU A 29 2.10 13.23 10.56
CA LEU A 29 2.67 12.89 9.25
C LEU A 29 3.15 11.44 9.21
N TYR A 30 3.85 10.98 10.25
CA TYR A 30 4.30 9.60 10.37
C TYR A 30 3.12 8.61 10.31
N LEU A 31 2.05 8.87 11.07
CA LEU A 31 0.84 8.04 11.03
C LEU A 31 0.17 8.06 9.65
N LEU A 32 0.15 9.21 8.98
CA LEU A 32 -0.47 9.34 7.66
C LEU A 32 0.31 8.59 6.57
N VAL A 33 1.65 8.64 6.62
CA VAL A 33 2.52 7.84 5.74
C VAL A 33 2.30 6.35 5.97
N TYR A 34 2.31 5.90 7.23
CA TYR A 34 2.07 4.49 7.56
C TYR A 34 0.67 4.01 7.16
N ALA A 35 -0.35 4.84 7.35
CA ALA A 35 -1.72 4.51 6.94
C ALA A 35 -1.84 4.31 5.42
N ASN A 36 -1.11 5.10 4.62
CA ASN A 36 -1.07 4.93 3.17
C ASN A 36 -0.37 3.63 2.76
N GLU A 37 0.66 3.21 3.49
CA GLU A 37 1.30 1.90 3.23
C GLU A 37 0.36 0.74 3.55
N LEU A 38 -0.51 0.86 4.56
CA LEU A 38 -1.49 -0.19 4.89
C LEU A 38 -2.52 -0.41 3.78
N VAL A 39 -2.78 0.59 2.92
CA VAL A 39 -3.67 0.47 1.75
C VAL A 39 -3.22 -0.66 0.83
N ILE A 40 -1.93 -0.99 0.82
CA ILE A 40 -1.40 -2.03 -0.04
C ILE A 40 -1.92 -3.43 0.27
N PHE A 41 -2.23 -3.69 1.54
CA PHE A 41 -2.75 -4.99 1.96
C PHE A 41 -4.22 -5.15 1.56
N ILE A 42 -4.92 -4.06 1.22
CA ILE A 42 -6.33 -4.11 0.79
C ILE A 42 -6.47 -4.94 -0.49
N TYR A 43 -5.53 -4.83 -1.43
CA TYR A 43 -5.58 -5.55 -2.70
C TYR A 43 -5.73 -7.08 -2.55
N PRO A 44 -4.82 -7.79 -1.85
CA PRO A 44 -4.97 -9.23 -1.65
C PRO A 44 -6.14 -9.54 -0.69
N ILE A 45 -6.37 -8.72 0.35
CA ILE A 45 -7.41 -8.98 1.35
C ILE A 45 -8.81 -8.95 0.73
N VAL A 46 -9.12 -7.98 -0.12
CA VAL A 46 -10.46 -7.84 -0.72
C VAL A 46 -10.77 -9.04 -1.61
N SER A 47 -9.80 -9.49 -2.42
CA SER A 47 -9.91 -10.71 -3.24
C SER A 47 -10.17 -11.95 -2.39
N LEU A 48 -9.37 -12.14 -1.32
CA LEU A 48 -9.51 -13.26 -0.39
C LEU A 48 -10.86 -13.26 0.33
N VAL A 49 -11.27 -12.13 0.90
CA VAL A 49 -12.54 -12.00 1.64
C VAL A 49 -13.73 -12.21 0.72
N TYR A 50 -13.69 -11.63 -0.49
CA TYR A 50 -14.74 -11.82 -1.47
C TYR A 50 -14.87 -13.29 -1.88
N GLY A 51 -13.75 -13.95 -2.25
CA GLY A 51 -13.75 -15.37 -2.62
C GLY A 51 -14.25 -16.25 -1.49
N TRP A 52 -13.78 -16.01 -0.26
CA TRP A 52 -14.21 -16.76 0.91
C TRP A 52 -15.70 -16.64 1.21
N LYS A 53 -16.27 -15.43 1.10
CA LYS A 53 -17.69 -15.18 1.39
C LYS A 53 -18.62 -15.66 0.27
N THR A 54 -18.29 -15.32 -0.97
CA THR A 54 -19.20 -15.53 -2.11
C THR A 54 -19.06 -16.89 -2.76
N LYS A 55 -17.90 -17.54 -2.60
CA LYS A 55 -17.53 -18.76 -3.32
C LYS A 55 -17.60 -18.62 -4.85
N ASN A 56 -17.68 -17.39 -5.35
CA ASN A 56 -17.64 -17.06 -6.78
C ASN A 56 -16.18 -16.97 -7.22
N VAL A 57 -15.70 -18.04 -7.87
CA VAL A 57 -14.33 -18.14 -8.35
C VAL A 57 -14.00 -17.02 -9.32
N THR A 58 -14.78 -16.86 -10.39
CA THR A 58 -14.53 -15.84 -11.42
C THR A 58 -14.52 -14.43 -10.84
N GLY A 59 -15.52 -14.11 -10.00
CA GLY A 59 -15.59 -12.80 -9.36
C GLY A 59 -14.39 -12.52 -8.45
N SER A 60 -13.96 -13.50 -7.66
CA SER A 60 -12.79 -13.34 -6.78
C SER A 60 -11.49 -13.15 -7.55
N VAL A 61 -11.28 -13.90 -8.64
CA VAL A 61 -10.11 -13.78 -9.50
C VAL A 61 -10.05 -12.38 -10.11
N LEU A 62 -11.18 -11.91 -10.66
CA LEU A 62 -11.26 -10.58 -11.26
C LEU A 62 -11.02 -9.47 -10.24
N ILE A 63 -11.56 -9.59 -9.03
CA ILE A 63 -11.34 -8.62 -7.95
C ILE A 63 -9.86 -8.56 -7.53
N GLY A 64 -9.15 -9.69 -7.58
CA GLY A 64 -7.71 -9.72 -7.33
C GLY A 64 -6.85 -9.17 -8.47
N MET A 65 -7.28 -9.37 -9.72
CA MET A 65 -6.49 -8.98 -10.91
C MET A 65 -6.73 -7.52 -11.32
N LEU A 66 -7.99 -7.11 -11.45
CA LEU A 66 -8.37 -5.86 -12.12
C LEU A 66 -7.74 -4.59 -11.50
N PRO A 67 -7.74 -4.40 -10.16
CA PRO A 67 -7.16 -3.19 -9.59
C PRO A 67 -5.66 -3.05 -9.92
N ILE A 68 -4.92 -4.15 -9.97
CA ILE A 68 -3.49 -4.15 -10.34
C ILE A 68 -3.32 -3.88 -11.82
N THR A 69 -4.18 -4.45 -12.67
CA THR A 69 -4.16 -4.16 -14.10
C THR A 69 -4.41 -2.68 -14.38
N PHE A 70 -5.37 -2.06 -13.69
CA PHE A 70 -5.63 -0.63 -13.82
C PHE A 70 -4.47 0.22 -13.29
N LEU A 71 -3.87 -0.17 -12.16
CA LEU A 71 -2.68 0.50 -11.63
C LEU A 71 -1.50 0.42 -12.60
N PHE A 72 -1.28 -0.75 -13.22
CA PHE A 72 -0.26 -0.91 -14.26
C PHE A 72 -0.52 0.03 -15.44
N LEU A 73 -1.74 0.05 -15.97
CA LEU A 73 -2.10 0.90 -17.10
C LEU A 73 -1.91 2.39 -16.78
N ASP A 74 -2.33 2.83 -15.59
CA ASP A 74 -2.22 4.22 -15.16
C ASP A 74 -0.74 4.64 -15.03
N LEU A 75 0.06 3.84 -14.31
CA LEU A 75 1.50 4.10 -14.14
C LEU A 75 2.28 4.00 -15.44
N HIS A 76 1.89 3.09 -16.33
CA HIS A 76 2.51 2.93 -17.64
C HIS A 76 2.24 4.16 -18.51
N MET A 77 0.98 4.59 -18.62
CA MET A 77 0.60 5.77 -19.40
C MET A 77 1.23 7.05 -18.87
N ALA A 78 1.35 7.19 -17.55
CA ALA A 78 1.98 8.36 -16.92
C ALA A 78 3.50 8.48 -17.16
N ASN A 79 4.18 7.39 -17.51
CA ASN A 79 5.65 7.33 -17.60
C ASN A 79 6.19 7.00 -19.00
N LEU A 80 5.35 7.10 -20.05
CA LEU A 80 5.70 6.73 -21.43
C LEU A 80 7.00 7.39 -21.93
N GLU A 81 7.30 8.63 -21.51
CA GLU A 81 8.48 9.38 -21.96
C GLU A 81 9.81 8.84 -21.39
N ASN A 82 9.79 8.01 -20.34
CA ASN A 82 10.97 7.54 -19.61
C ASN A 82 11.28 6.04 -19.81
N TYR A 83 10.64 5.37 -20.77
CA TYR A 83 10.81 3.93 -20.98
C TYR A 83 11.99 3.60 -21.90
N THR A 84 12.89 2.77 -21.38
CA THR A 84 13.80 1.95 -22.20
C THR A 84 13.21 0.54 -22.35
N PRO A 85 13.55 -0.21 -23.42
CA PRO A 85 13.04 -1.58 -23.62
C PRO A 85 13.31 -2.51 -22.43
N GLU A 86 14.51 -2.46 -21.84
CA GLU A 86 14.85 -3.28 -20.66
C GLU A 86 13.98 -2.95 -19.44
N ARG A 87 13.66 -1.66 -19.23
CA ARG A 87 12.80 -1.23 -18.13
C ARG A 87 11.34 -1.64 -18.37
N PHE A 88 10.91 -1.69 -19.62
CA PHE A 88 9.57 -2.12 -20.00
C PHE A 88 9.33 -3.60 -19.65
N ASP A 89 10.26 -4.48 -20.01
CA ASP A 89 10.15 -5.92 -19.71
C ASP A 89 10.13 -6.18 -18.20
N TYR A 90 10.96 -5.46 -17.44
CA TYR A 90 10.99 -5.56 -15.98
C TYR A 90 9.65 -5.15 -15.35
N VAL A 91 9.11 -4.00 -15.75
CA VAL A 91 7.83 -3.50 -15.22
C VAL A 91 6.69 -4.44 -15.55
N ILE A 92 6.60 -4.93 -16.80
CA ILE A 92 5.57 -5.92 -17.18
C ILE A 92 5.70 -7.18 -16.34
N ALA A 93 6.91 -7.73 -16.21
CA ALA A 93 7.13 -8.95 -15.43
C ALA A 93 6.74 -8.76 -13.95
N TYR A 94 7.04 -7.60 -13.38
CA TYR A 94 6.66 -7.24 -12.01
C TYR A 94 5.13 -7.20 -11.85
N PHE A 95 4.43 -6.43 -12.68
CA PHE A 95 2.97 -6.32 -12.59
C PHE A 95 2.26 -7.64 -12.92
N ALA A 96 2.77 -8.42 -13.88
CA ALA A 96 2.23 -9.73 -14.21
C ALA A 96 2.25 -10.67 -12.99
N LYS A 97 3.35 -10.68 -12.21
CA LYS A 97 3.43 -11.48 -10.98
C LYS A 97 2.36 -11.07 -9.96
N LEU A 98 2.16 -9.76 -9.76
CA LEU A 98 1.14 -9.25 -8.83
C LEU A 98 -0.28 -9.59 -9.30
N ILE A 99 -0.57 -9.42 -10.60
CA ILE A 99 -1.87 -9.78 -11.19
C ILE A 99 -2.16 -11.27 -10.99
N ILE A 100 -1.20 -12.12 -11.34
CA ILE A 100 -1.34 -13.58 -11.20
C ILE A 100 -1.56 -13.95 -9.73
N LEU A 101 -0.78 -13.38 -8.81
CA LEU A 101 -0.93 -13.67 -7.39
C LEU A 101 -2.29 -13.22 -6.84
N GLY A 102 -2.75 -12.02 -7.23
CA GLY A 102 -4.08 -11.52 -6.86
C GLY A 102 -5.20 -12.46 -7.32
N GLY A 103 -5.09 -12.98 -8.55
CA GLY A 103 -5.99 -13.98 -9.10
C GLY A 103 -5.93 -15.33 -8.36
N ILE A 104 -4.73 -15.84 -8.09
CA ILE A 104 -4.53 -17.09 -7.34
C ILE A 104 -5.13 -17.00 -5.94
N ASN A 105 -4.89 -15.89 -5.23
CA ASN A 105 -5.45 -15.67 -3.90
C ASN A 105 -6.98 -15.71 -3.92
N GLY A 106 -7.61 -15.04 -4.88
CA GLY A 106 -9.07 -15.08 -5.06
C GLY A 106 -9.58 -16.49 -5.34
N TYR A 107 -8.98 -17.16 -6.34
CA TYR A 107 -9.31 -18.54 -6.71
C TYR A 107 -9.23 -19.50 -5.52
N LEU A 108 -8.14 -19.45 -4.75
CA LEU A 108 -7.94 -20.30 -3.59
C LEU A 108 -8.96 -20.00 -2.49
N ALA A 109 -9.26 -18.73 -2.21
CA ALA A 109 -10.26 -18.38 -1.20
C ALA A 109 -11.69 -18.83 -1.59
N ALA A 110 -12.01 -18.79 -2.87
CA ALA A 110 -13.28 -19.29 -3.39
C ALA A 110 -13.36 -20.83 -3.32
N LYS A 111 -12.28 -21.54 -3.67
CA LYS A 111 -12.30 -23.01 -3.80
C LYS A 111 -12.05 -23.75 -2.48
N LEU A 112 -11.19 -23.23 -1.61
CA LEU A 112 -10.76 -23.97 -0.42
C LEU A 112 -11.81 -23.95 0.71
N PRO A 113 -11.85 -25.01 1.53
CA PRO A 113 -12.65 -25.05 2.75
C PRO A 113 -12.33 -23.91 3.70
N LYS A 114 -13.33 -23.47 4.48
CA LYS A 114 -13.20 -22.30 5.37
C LYS A 114 -12.06 -22.42 6.39
N GLN A 115 -11.70 -23.64 6.79
CA GLN A 115 -10.60 -23.89 7.73
C GLN A 115 -9.23 -23.40 7.24
N TYR A 116 -9.04 -23.26 5.92
CA TYR A 116 -7.78 -22.76 5.34
C TYR A 116 -7.75 -21.23 5.17
N PHE A 117 -8.82 -20.51 5.51
CA PHE A 117 -8.91 -19.08 5.25
C PHE A 117 -7.83 -18.27 5.96
N ILE A 118 -7.59 -18.54 7.26
CA ILE A 118 -6.56 -17.81 8.04
C ILE A 118 -5.17 -18.07 7.45
N LEU A 119 -4.88 -19.32 7.07
CA LEU A 119 -3.61 -19.70 6.45
C LEU A 119 -3.42 -18.99 5.10
N LEU A 120 -4.45 -18.98 4.24
CA LEU A 120 -4.43 -18.26 2.97
C LEU A 120 -4.28 -16.76 3.16
N LEU A 121 -4.91 -16.19 4.19
CA LEU A 121 -4.81 -14.77 4.48
C LEU A 121 -3.37 -14.40 4.84
N ILE A 122 -2.74 -15.13 5.77
CA ILE A 122 -1.37 -14.88 6.20
C ILE A 122 -0.38 -15.11 5.05
N ILE A 123 -0.41 -16.28 4.41
CA ILE A 123 0.54 -16.62 3.35
C ILE A 123 0.31 -15.73 2.13
N GLY A 124 -0.94 -15.56 1.71
CA GLY A 124 -1.30 -14.77 0.53
C GLY A 124 -0.92 -13.29 0.68
N THR A 125 -1.12 -12.69 1.86
CA THR A 125 -0.66 -11.31 2.12
C THR A 125 0.85 -11.20 2.28
N PHE A 126 1.51 -12.17 2.92
CA PHE A 126 2.96 -12.16 3.06
C PHE A 126 3.68 -12.27 1.71
N VAL A 127 3.28 -13.24 0.88
CA VAL A 127 3.85 -13.43 -0.47
C VAL A 127 3.56 -12.20 -1.33
N TRP A 128 2.38 -11.61 -1.21
CA TRP A 128 2.04 -10.35 -1.88
C TRP A 128 2.99 -9.23 -1.49
N TYR A 129 3.17 -9.01 -0.20
CA TYR A 129 4.04 -7.95 0.30
C TYR A 129 5.49 -8.16 -0.14
N ALA A 130 6.01 -9.39 -0.06
CA ALA A 130 7.35 -9.71 -0.53
C ALA A 130 7.54 -9.42 -2.02
N LEU A 131 6.56 -9.78 -2.86
CA LEU A 131 6.59 -9.44 -4.28
C LEU A 131 6.50 -7.94 -4.52
N PHE A 132 5.63 -7.24 -3.79
CA PHE A 132 5.52 -5.80 -3.95
C PHE A 132 6.82 -5.07 -3.59
N MET A 133 7.44 -5.43 -2.47
CA MET A 133 8.72 -4.84 -2.06
C MET A 133 9.83 -5.10 -3.09
N SER A 134 9.79 -6.23 -3.81
CA SER A 134 10.78 -6.51 -4.87
C SER A 134 10.72 -5.54 -6.07
N GLY A 135 9.65 -4.75 -6.20
CA GLY A 135 9.56 -3.71 -7.24
C GLY A 135 10.00 -2.32 -6.79
N ILE A 136 10.35 -2.14 -5.52
CA ILE A 136 10.81 -0.87 -4.94
C ILE A 136 12.35 -0.74 -4.96
N ASP A 137 13.07 -1.86 -5.10
CA ASP A 137 14.53 -1.91 -5.27
C ASP A 137 15.01 -1.36 -6.63
#